data_AF-A0A661J719-F1
#
_entry.id   AF-A0A661J719-F1
#
_cell.length_a   1.000
_cell.length_b   1.000
_cell.length_c   1.000
_cell.angle_alpha   90.00
_cell.angle_beta   90.00
_cell.angle_gamma   90.00
#
_symmetry.space_group_name_H-M   'P 1'
#
loop_
_entity.id
_entity.type
_entity.pdbx_description
1 polymer ?
#
loop_
_entity_poly.entity_id
_entity_poly.type
_entity_poly.pdbx_seq_one_letter_code
_entity_poly.pdbx_strand_id
1 'polypeptide(L)' 'PLEEIWRDSSVFNDLRDYDKLKGKCGICEYRKVCGGCRARAYTMLGDYLAEEPFCTYQPYALNS' A
#
# COMPACT_ATOMS: atom_id res chain seq x y z
N PRO A 1 -13.22 -17.00 15.30
CA PRO A 1 -13.37 -16.64 13.87
C PRO A 1 -12.84 -15.24 13.52
N LEU A 2 -13.34 -14.15 14.13
CA LEU A 2 -12.90 -12.78 13.77
C LEU A 2 -11.45 -12.50 14.17
N GLU A 3 -11.01 -12.99 15.34
CA GLU A 3 -9.62 -12.83 15.78
C GLU A 3 -8.63 -13.50 14.82
N GLU A 4 -8.93 -14.73 14.40
CA GLU A 4 -8.12 -15.49 13.43
C GLU A 4 -8.08 -14.78 12.07
N ILE A 5 -9.21 -14.29 11.56
CA ILE A 5 -9.23 -13.49 10.32
C ILE A 5 -8.37 -12.23 10.46
N TRP A 6 -8.48 -11.52 11.58
CA TRP A 6 -7.68 -10.31 11.82
C TRP A 6 -6.19 -10.63 11.88
N ARG A 7 -5.78 -11.73 12.54
CA ARG A 7 -4.37 -12.09 12.73
C ARG A 7 -3.75 -12.76 11.50
N ASP A 8 -4.48 -13.66 10.83
CA ASP A 8 -3.88 -14.65 9.93
C ASP A 8 -4.31 -14.48 8.46
N SER A 9 -5.31 -13.64 8.17
CA SER A 9 -5.68 -13.34 6.78
C SER A 9 -4.50 -12.76 6.00
N SER A 10 -4.24 -13.34 4.83
CA SER A 10 -3.23 -12.84 3.90
C SER A 10 -3.43 -11.37 3.57
N VAL A 11 -4.67 -10.94 3.30
CA VAL A 11 -4.98 -9.54 2.97
C VAL A 11 -4.61 -8.60 4.11
N PHE A 12 -5.01 -8.93 5.35
CA PHE A 12 -4.66 -8.08 6.50
C PHE A 12 -3.16 -8.04 6.77
N ASN A 13 -2.47 -9.16 6.58
CA ASN A 13 -1.02 -9.21 6.74
C ASN A 13 -0.29 -8.44 5.64
N ASP A 14 -0.76 -8.53 4.40
CA ASP A 14 -0.22 -7.76 3.28
C ASP A 14 -0.41 -6.26 3.48
N LEU A 15 -1.56 -5.83 4.02
CA LEU A 15 -1.84 -4.42 4.30
C LEU A 15 -1.03 -3.83 5.47
N ARG A 16 -0.50 -4.69 6.36
CA ARG A 16 0.39 -4.28 7.47
C ARG A 16 1.86 -4.26 7.07
N ASP A 17 2.21 -5.00 6.01
CA ASP A 17 3.57 -5.09 5.51
C ASP A 17 3.84 -4.00 4.47
N TYR A 18 4.43 -2.90 4.93
CA TYR A 18 4.77 -1.76 4.07
C TYR A 18 5.79 -2.10 2.98
N ASP A 19 6.56 -3.17 3.13
CA ASP A 19 7.55 -3.60 2.13
C ASP A 19 6.89 -4.29 0.93
N LYS A 20 5.61 -4.65 1.03
CA LYS A 20 4.81 -5.18 -0.08
C LYS A 20 4.16 -4.10 -0.95
N LEU A 21 4.17 -2.84 -0.53
CA LEU A 21 3.68 -1.74 -1.36
C LEU A 21 4.54 -1.63 -2.63
N LYS A 22 3.87 -1.47 -3.78
CA LYS A 22 4.50 -1.37 -5.10
C LYS A 22 4.47 0.07 -5.63
N GLY A 23 5.11 0.28 -6.78
CA GLY A 23 5.19 1.58 -7.42
C GLY A 23 5.83 2.63 -6.53
N LYS A 24 5.43 3.89 -6.69
CA LYS A 24 5.98 4.99 -5.89
C LYS A 24 5.70 4.83 -4.39
N CYS A 25 4.60 4.18 -4.01
CA CYS A 25 4.25 3.95 -2.61
C CYS A 25 5.25 3.00 -1.92
N GLY A 26 5.87 2.08 -2.65
CA GLY A 26 6.86 1.13 -2.12
C GLY A 26 8.17 1.78 -1.66
N ILE A 27 8.56 2.88 -2.31
CA ILE A 27 9.81 3.62 -2.03
C ILE A 27 9.58 4.97 -1.34
N CYS A 28 8.32 5.33 -1.08
CA CYS A 28 7.96 6.59 -0.44
C CYS A 28 8.41 6.63 1.02
N GLU A 29 9.08 7.70 1.42
CA GLU A 29 9.50 8.01 2.78
C GLU A 29 8.32 8.09 3.77
N TYR A 30 7.10 8.32 3.26
CA TYR A 30 5.87 8.36 4.06
C TYR A 30 5.08 7.04 4.06
N ARG A 31 5.61 5.95 3.48
CA ARG A 31 4.87 4.69 3.31
C ARG A 31 4.33 4.08 4.61
N LYS A 32 4.99 4.32 5.74
CA LYS A 32 4.57 3.84 7.08
C LYS A 32 3.39 4.60 7.68
N VAL A 33 3.06 5.80 7.17
CA VAL A 33 2.00 6.67 7.72
C VAL A 33 0.88 6.94 6.72
N CYS A 34 1.22 7.07 5.43
CA CYS A 34 0.25 7.35 4.38
C CYS A 34 -0.15 6.06 3.67
N GLY A 35 0.79 5.43 2.96
CA GLY A 35 0.56 4.26 2.12
C GLY A 35 -0.42 4.47 0.96
N GLY A 36 -1.29 5.49 0.99
CA GLY A 36 -2.39 5.76 0.06
C GLY A 36 -3.64 4.90 0.31
N CYS A 37 -4.74 5.21 -0.39
CA CYS A 37 -5.98 4.45 -0.32
C CYS A 37 -5.88 3.11 -1.06
N ARG A 38 -5.86 2.02 -0.29
CA ARG A 38 -5.72 0.64 -0.81
C ARG A 38 -6.97 0.18 -1.58
N ALA A 39 -8.15 0.65 -1.17
CA ALA A 39 -9.40 0.41 -1.89
C ALA A 39 -9.37 1.04 -3.29
N ARG A 40 -8.82 2.25 -3.43
CA ARG A 40 -8.70 2.91 -4.74
C ARG A 40 -7.71 2.19 -5.65
N ALA A 41 -6.54 1.81 -5.09
CA ALA A 41 -5.56 1.01 -5.82
C ALA A 41 -6.19 -0.28 -6.38
N TYR A 42 -6.96 -1.00 -5.57
CA TYR A 42 -7.65 -2.20 -6.03
C TYR A 42 -8.70 -1.93 -7.12
N THR A 43 -9.62 -0.99 -6.90
CA THR A 43 -10.71 -0.72 -7.86
C THR A 43 -10.19 -0.20 -9.19
N MET A 44 -9.08 0.53 -9.21
CA MET A 44 -8.55 1.15 -10.43
C MET A 44 -7.47 0.30 -11.13
N LEU A 45 -6.66 -0.44 -10.38
CA LEU A 45 -5.49 -1.17 -10.91
C LEU A 45 -5.59 -2.69 -10.74
N GLY A 46 -6.62 -3.19 -10.04
CA GLY A 46 -6.77 -4.62 -9.74
C GLY A 46 -5.80 -5.15 -8.67
N ASP A 47 -5.01 -4.28 -8.05
CA ASP A 47 -3.98 -4.64 -7.07
C ASP A 47 -4.02 -3.65 -5.88
N TYR A 48 -4.43 -4.13 -4.70
CA TYR A 48 -4.52 -3.30 -3.49
C TYR A 48 -3.14 -2.90 -2.93
N LEU A 49 -2.06 -3.50 -3.42
CA LEU A 49 -0.68 -3.16 -3.08
C LEU A 49 -0.03 -2.22 -4.11
N ALA A 50 -0.70 -1.93 -5.24
CA ALA A 50 -0.22 -0.95 -6.20
C ALA A 50 -0.21 0.47 -5.62
N GLU A 51 0.43 1.39 -6.33
CA GLU A 51 0.43 2.80 -5.94
C GLU A 51 -0.97 3.41 -5.96
N GLU A 52 -1.17 4.45 -5.15
CA GLU A 52 -2.43 5.19 -5.12
C GLU A 52 -2.49 6.16 -6.32
N PRO A 53 -3.46 6.02 -7.24
CA PRO A 53 -3.45 6.74 -8.51
C PRO A 53 -3.61 8.27 -8.41
N PHE A 54 -4.13 8.80 -7.30
CA PHE A 54 -4.46 10.22 -7.11
C PHE A 54 -3.46 10.96 -6.22
N CYS A 55 -2.48 10.26 -5.65
CA CYS A 55 -1.40 10.84 -4.91
C CYS A 55 -0.60 11.74 -5.87
N THR A 56 -0.48 13.03 -5.58
CA THR A 56 0.33 13.95 -6.39
C THR A 56 1.78 14.05 -5.92
N TYR A 57 2.10 13.44 -4.77
CA TYR A 57 3.43 13.43 -4.20
C TYR A 57 4.41 12.56 -5.01
N GLN A 58 5.65 13.02 -5.10
CA GLN A 58 6.78 12.33 -5.71
C GLN A 58 7.85 12.05 -4.65
N PRO A 59 8.09 10.77 -4.29
CA PRO A 59 9.16 10.38 -3.39
C PRO A 59 10.53 10.91 -3.81
N TYR A 60 11.35 11.31 -2.84
CA TYR A 60 12.75 11.72 -3.13
C TYR A 60 13.53 10.62 -3.84
N ALA A 61 13.31 9.36 -3.47
CA ALA A 61 13.96 8.19 -4.05
C ALA A 61 13.68 7.98 -5.55
N LEU A 62 12.65 8.60 -6.13
CA LEU A 62 12.41 8.55 -7.59
C LEU A 62 13.32 9.47 -8.40
N ASN A 63 13.90 10.50 -7.77
CA ASN A 63 14.72 11.50 -8.43
C ASN A 63 16.21 11.38 -8.06
N SER A 64 16.59 10.29 -7.39
CA SER A 64 17.93 10.01 -6.87
C SER A 64 18.75 9.14 -7.82
#